data_AF-A0A7W0N2J0-F1
#
_entry.id   AF-A0A7W0N2J0-F1
#
_cell.length_a   1.000
_cell.length_b   1.000
_cell.length_c   1.000
_cell.angle_alpha   90.00
_cell.angle_beta   90.00
_cell.angle_gamma   90.00
#
_symmetry.space_group_name_H-M   'P 1'
#
loop_
_entity.id
_entity.type
_entity.pdbx_description
1 polymer ?
#
loop_
_entity_poly.entity_id
_entity_poly.type
_entity_poly.pdbx_seq_one_letter_code
_entity_poly.pdbx_strand_id
1 'polypeptide(L)'
;MAEGAVPTEQELLESLDRIGVADVLVQALATTASIGFRRVSADTRDLPQVRLAIEALRALEPVLRESGADEAVVRDLEQARMNLQLAYAKAVTEHEQQPSDDGV
;
A
#
# COMPACT_ATOMS: atom_id res chain seq x y z
N MET A 1 25.82 -20.86 18.98
CA MET A 1 25.06 -19.76 18.34
C MET A 1 26.00 -19.16 17.31
N ALA A 2 25.81 -19.43 16.02
CA ALA A 2 26.64 -18.80 15.00
C ALA A 2 26.19 -17.33 14.89
N GLU A 3 27.07 -16.42 15.32
CA GLU A 3 26.96 -14.99 15.08
C GLU A 3 26.75 -14.77 13.57
N GLY A 4 25.75 -13.97 13.18
CA GLY A 4 25.38 -13.77 11.78
C GLY A 4 26.55 -13.22 10.97
N ALA A 5 27.17 -14.08 10.15
CA ALA A 5 28.19 -13.64 9.20
C ALA A 5 27.54 -12.70 8.18
N VAL A 6 28.16 -11.54 7.95
CA VAL A 6 27.75 -10.62 6.89
C VAL A 6 27.96 -11.34 5.55
N PRO A 7 26.94 -11.41 4.67
CA PRO A 7 27.05 -12.07 3.38
C PRO A 7 28.17 -11.46 2.55
N THR A 8 28.87 -12.30 1.79
CA THR A 8 29.78 -11.84 0.74
C THR A 8 29.00 -11.16 -0.39
N GLU A 9 29.69 -10.35 -1.21
CA GLU A 9 29.07 -9.69 -2.36
C GLU A 9 28.40 -10.70 -3.32
N GLN A 10 29.04 -11.83 -3.56
CA GLN A 10 28.51 -12.87 -4.42
C GLN A 10 27.26 -13.54 -3.84
N GLU A 11 27.23 -13.84 -2.54
CA GLU A 11 26.06 -14.38 -1.85
C GLU A 11 24.88 -13.38 -1.83
N LEU A 12 25.18 -12.08 -1.78
CA LEU A 12 24.16 -11.03 -1.88
C LEU A 12 23.54 -10.99 -3.29
N LEU A 13 24.37 -11.04 -4.35
CA LEU A 13 23.90 -11.06 -5.74
C LEU A 13 23.04 -12.31 -6.02
N GLU A 14 23.50 -13.50 -5.58
CA GLU A 14 22.74 -14.75 -5.70
C GLU A 14 21.41 -14.72 -4.92
N SER A 15 21.32 -13.89 -3.89
CA SER A 15 20.07 -13.68 -3.15
C SER A 15 19.11 -12.76 -3.90
N LEU A 16 19.62 -11.72 -4.57
CA LEU A 16 18.81 -10.82 -5.39
C LEU A 16 18.21 -11.55 -6.61
N ASP A 17 18.97 -12.46 -7.22
CA ASP A 17 18.51 -13.26 -8.37
C ASP A 17 17.31 -14.16 -8.03
N ARG A 18 17.07 -14.43 -6.75
CA ARG A 18 15.94 -15.24 -6.27
C ARG A 18 14.69 -14.43 -5.96
N ILE A 19 14.76 -13.11 -5.99
CA ILE A 19 13.64 -12.24 -5.63
C ILE A 19 12.85 -11.86 -6.89
N GLY A 20 11.57 -12.24 -6.92
CA GLY A 20 10.65 -11.84 -7.97
C GLY A 20 10.25 -10.37 -7.83
N VAL A 21 10.25 -9.63 -8.95
CA VAL A 21 9.72 -8.24 -8.98
C VAL A 21 8.26 -8.20 -8.54
N ALA A 22 7.46 -9.20 -8.92
CA ALA A 22 6.07 -9.32 -8.49
C ALA A 22 5.93 -9.40 -6.97
N ASP A 23 6.79 -10.17 -6.29
CA ASP A 23 6.78 -10.31 -4.83
C ASP A 23 7.10 -8.98 -4.14
N VAL A 24 8.08 -8.25 -4.67
CA VAL A 24 8.44 -6.91 -4.17
C VAL A 24 7.26 -5.95 -4.32
N LEU A 25 6.60 -5.95 -5.48
CA LEU A 25 5.45 -5.10 -5.75
C LEU A 25 4.26 -5.43 -4.84
N VAL A 26 3.97 -6.73 -4.64
CA VAL A 26 2.93 -7.19 -3.70
C VAL A 26 3.21 -6.65 -2.30
N GLN A 27 4.43 -6.80 -1.80
CA GLN A 27 4.79 -6.37 -0.45
C GLN A 27 4.73 -4.84 -0.30
N ALA A 28 5.18 -4.11 -1.33
CA ALA A 28 5.08 -2.66 -1.38
C ALA A 28 3.62 -2.18 -1.38
N LEU A 29 2.74 -2.84 -2.14
CA LEU A 29 1.32 -2.49 -2.21
C LEU A 29 0.57 -2.84 -0.94
N ALA A 30 0.88 -3.97 -0.29
CA ALA A 30 0.33 -4.32 1.02
C ALA A 30 0.70 -3.27 2.08
N THR A 31 1.97 -2.81 2.06
CA THR A 31 2.44 -1.73 2.93
C THR A 31 1.74 -0.40 2.61
N THR A 32 1.58 -0.09 1.32
CA THR A 32 0.89 1.11 0.83
C THR A 32 -0.57 1.13 1.29
N ALA A 33 -1.29 0.01 1.19
CA ALA A 33 -2.66 -0.12 1.69
C ALA A 33 -2.73 0.11 3.21
N SER A 34 -1.82 -0.51 3.97
CA SER A 34 -1.73 -0.35 5.43
C SER A 34 -1.50 1.11 5.85
N ILE A 35 -0.60 1.82 5.17
CA ILE A 35 -0.36 3.25 5.39
C ILE A 35 -1.62 4.04 5.03
N GLY A 36 -2.26 3.75 3.89
CA GLY A 36 -3.51 4.37 3.47
C GLY A 36 -4.60 4.27 4.52
N PHE A 37 -4.83 3.07 5.08
CA PHE A 37 -5.81 2.89 6.16
C PHE A 37 -5.46 3.70 7.41
N ARG A 38 -4.19 3.81 7.78
CA ARG A 38 -3.80 4.68 8.91
C ARG A 38 -4.06 6.16 8.60
N ARG A 39 -3.83 6.60 7.36
CA ARG A 39 -4.00 8.01 6.96
C ARG A 39 -5.46 8.40 6.70
N VAL A 40 -6.41 7.48 6.74
CA VAL A 40 -7.85 7.80 6.66
C VAL A 40 -8.46 8.15 8.02
N SER A 41 -7.87 7.64 9.11
CA SER A 41 -8.30 7.88 10.48
C SER A 41 -8.20 9.37 10.84
N ALA A 42 -9.16 9.88 11.61
CA ALA A 42 -9.25 11.30 11.99
C ALA A 42 -7.96 11.83 12.64
N ASP A 43 -7.36 11.05 13.54
CA ASP A 43 -6.16 11.45 14.31
C ASP A 43 -4.90 11.61 13.45
N THR A 44 -4.83 10.94 12.31
CA THR A 44 -3.65 10.92 11.42
C THR A 44 -4.00 11.23 9.98
N ARG A 45 -5.10 11.97 9.77
CA ARG A 45 -5.73 12.18 8.47
C ARG A 45 -4.80 12.87 7.49
N ASP A 46 -4.61 12.25 6.33
CA ASP A 46 -3.89 12.80 5.17
C ASP A 46 -4.57 12.29 3.89
N LEU A 47 -5.63 13.00 3.46
CA LEU A 47 -6.44 12.60 2.31
C LEU A 47 -5.63 12.52 1.00
N PRO A 48 -4.69 13.44 0.69
CA PRO A 48 -3.80 13.28 -0.46
C PRO A 48 -3.01 11.96 -0.44
N GLN A 49 -2.46 11.54 0.70
CA GLN A 49 -1.77 10.26 0.82
C GLN A 49 -2.70 9.06 0.64
N VAL A 50 -3.93 9.12 1.18
CA VAL A 50 -4.93 8.06 0.98
C VAL A 50 -5.30 7.92 -0.49
N ARG A 51 -5.51 9.04 -1.19
CA ARG A 51 -5.77 9.05 -2.62
C ARG A 51 -4.61 8.44 -3.41
N LEU A 52 -3.37 8.80 -3.08
CA LEU A 52 -2.19 8.22 -3.73
C LEU A 52 -2.14 6.68 -3.54
N ALA A 53 -2.44 6.18 -2.35
CA ALA A 53 -2.48 4.74 -2.08
C ALA A 53 -3.55 4.03 -2.94
N ILE A 54 -4.76 4.59 -3.04
CA ILE A 54 -5.85 4.06 -3.88
C ILE A 54 -5.42 3.99 -5.34
N GLU A 55 -4.81 5.07 -5.85
CA GLU A 55 -4.39 5.15 -7.26
C GLU A 55 -3.24 4.19 -7.57
N ALA A 56 -2.29 4.03 -6.65
CA ALA A 56 -1.20 3.06 -6.80
C ALA A 56 -1.72 1.62 -6.88
N LEU A 57 -2.64 1.24 -5.97
CA LEU A 57 -3.30 -0.07 -5.99
C LEU A 57 -4.05 -0.28 -7.30
N ARG A 58 -4.83 0.71 -7.75
CA ARG A 58 -5.60 0.66 -9.01
C ARG A 58 -4.70 0.46 -10.23
N ALA A 59 -3.57 1.16 -10.28
CA ALA A 59 -2.67 1.14 -11.42
C ALA A 59 -1.88 -0.17 -11.53
N LEU A 60 -1.47 -0.75 -10.41
CA LEU A 60 -0.58 -1.92 -10.38
C LEU A 60 -1.32 -3.26 -10.28
N GLU A 61 -2.58 -3.29 -9.86
CA GLU A 61 -3.41 -4.51 -9.87
C GLU A 61 -3.41 -5.26 -11.22
N PRO A 62 -3.67 -4.62 -12.39
CA PRO A 62 -3.63 -5.34 -13.67
C PRO A 62 -2.22 -5.86 -14.01
N VAL A 63 -1.17 -5.11 -13.63
CA VAL A 63 0.23 -5.51 -13.86
C VAL A 63 0.56 -6.79 -13.08
N LEU A 64 0.12 -6.89 -11.81
CA LEU A 64 0.32 -8.10 -11.00
C LEU A 64 -0.46 -9.30 -11.53
N ARG A 65 -1.68 -9.06 -12.03
CA ARG A 65 -2.50 -10.12 -12.64
C ARG A 65 -1.84 -10.69 -13.89
N GLU A 66 -1.26 -9.82 -14.73
CA GLU A 66 -0.53 -10.22 -15.94
C GLU A 66 0.84 -10.85 -15.64
N SER A 67 1.46 -10.52 -14.51
CA SER A 67 2.76 -11.10 -14.12
C SER A 67 2.68 -12.53 -13.63
N GLY A 68 1.47 -13.09 -13.45
CA GLY A 68 1.27 -14.42 -12.86
C GLY A 68 1.42 -14.45 -11.34
N ALA A 69 1.27 -13.31 -10.66
CA ALA A 69 1.17 -13.29 -9.20
C ALA A 69 -0.01 -14.13 -8.71
N ASP A 70 0.05 -14.61 -7.46
CA ASP A 70 -1.03 -15.41 -6.87
C ASP A 70 -2.37 -14.64 -6.94
N GLU A 71 -3.36 -15.25 -7.58
CA GLU A 71 -4.68 -14.67 -7.78
C GLU A 71 -5.39 -14.33 -6.46
N ALA A 72 -5.18 -15.10 -5.40
CA ALA A 72 -5.73 -14.79 -4.09
C ALA A 72 -5.15 -13.49 -3.53
N VAL A 73 -3.83 -13.30 -3.67
CA VAL A 73 -3.14 -12.08 -3.23
C VAL A 73 -3.59 -10.87 -4.03
N VAL A 74 -3.75 -11.00 -5.36
CA VAL A 74 -4.27 -9.91 -6.20
C VAL A 74 -5.69 -9.51 -5.78
N ARG A 75 -6.56 -10.49 -5.48
CA ARG A 75 -7.92 -10.22 -4.97
C ARG A 75 -7.92 -9.54 -3.61
N ASP A 76 -7.03 -9.93 -2.70
CA ASP A 76 -6.90 -9.28 -1.39
C ASP A 76 -6.50 -7.81 -1.53
N LEU A 77 -5.59 -7.49 -2.46
CA LEU A 77 -5.20 -6.11 -2.78
C LEU A 77 -6.35 -5.31 -3.41
N GLU A 78 -7.11 -5.91 -4.32
CA GLU A 78 -8.32 -5.31 -4.90
C GLU A 78 -9.36 -4.99 -3.80
N GLN A 79 -9.62 -5.94 -2.91
CA GLN A 79 -10.54 -5.77 -1.79
C GLN A 79 -10.07 -4.66 -0.83
N ALA A 80 -8.76 -4.62 -0.53
CA ALA A 80 -8.16 -3.56 0.27
C ALA A 80 -8.36 -2.18 -0.39
N ARG A 81 -8.16 -2.06 -1.70
CA ARG A 81 -8.41 -0.83 -2.47
C ARG A 81 -9.87 -0.39 -2.36
N MET A 82 -10.83 -1.30 -2.55
CA MET A 82 -12.26 -0.97 -2.46
C MET A 82 -12.66 -0.48 -1.06
N ASN A 83 -12.16 -1.16 -0.03
CA ASN A 83 -12.39 -0.76 1.36
C ASN A 83 -11.79 0.62 1.66
N LEU A 84 -10.58 0.88 1.14
CA LEU A 84 -9.93 2.17 1.31
C LEU A 84 -10.66 3.29 0.57
N GLN A 85 -11.20 3.04 -0.62
CA GLN A 85 -12.05 3.97 -1.36
C GLN A 85 -13.31 4.35 -0.58
N LEU A 86 -13.97 3.37 0.04
CA LEU A 86 -15.15 3.62 0.88
C LEU A 86 -14.79 4.48 2.09
N ALA A 87 -13.70 4.14 2.80
CA ALA A 87 -13.23 4.90 3.94
C ALA A 87 -12.83 6.33 3.56
N TYR A 88 -12.17 6.50 2.42
CA TYR A 88 -11.78 7.80 1.88
C TYR A 88 -13.00 8.67 1.56
N ALA A 89 -14.01 8.14 0.86
CA ALA A 89 -15.21 8.88 0.53
C ALA A 89 -15.94 9.38 1.79
N LYS A 90 -16.02 8.54 2.82
CA LYS A 90 -16.55 8.92 4.13
C LYS A 90 -15.72 10.05 4.76
N ALA A 91 -14.40 9.91 4.78
CA ALA A 91 -13.51 10.90 5.39
C ALA A 91 -13.51 12.26 4.65
N VAL A 92 -13.66 12.27 3.33
CA VAL A 92 -13.86 13.49 2.54
C VAL A 92 -15.15 14.20 2.97
N THR A 93 -16.25 13.45 3.05
CA THR A 93 -17.56 13.98 3.48
C THR A 93 -17.49 14.58 4.88
N GLU A 94 -16.82 13.91 5.83
CA GLU A 94 -16.60 14.42 7.18
C GLU A 94 -15.73 15.68 7.21
N HIS A 95 -14.69 15.73 6.37
CA HIS A 95 -13.79 16.89 6.27
C HIS A 95 -14.51 18.13 5.74
N GLU A 96 -15.42 17.97 4.78
CA GLU A 96 -16.23 19.07 4.21
C GLU A 96 -17.30 19.61 5.18
N GLN A 97 -17.74 18.80 6.14
CA GLN A 97 -18.75 19.17 7.15
C GLN A 97 -18.17 19.87 8.38
N GLN A 98 -16.85 19.85 8.56
CA GLN A 98 -16.20 20.57 9.64
C GLN A 98 -16.22 22.08 9.28
N PRO A 99 -16.96 22.93 10.01
CA PRO A 99 -16.96 24.36 9.72
C PRO A 99 -15.52 24.87 9.84
N SER A 100 -15.07 25.62 8.84
CA SER A 100 -13.84 26.38 8.95
C SER A 100 -13.95 27.24 10.20
N ASP A 101 -13.23 26.87 11.26
CA ASP A 101 -13.02 27.71 12.44
C ASP A 101 -12.02 28.82 12.05
N ASP A 102 -12.37 29.59 11.03
CA ASP A 102 -11.78 30.87 10.67
C ASP A 102 -12.82 31.93 11.04
N GLY A 103 -12.91 32.18 12.35
CA GLY A 103 -13.95 33.02 12.94
C GLY A 103 -13.53 33.61 14.28
N VAL A 104 -12.57 34.56 14.21
CA VAL A 104 -12.20 35.68 15.12
C VAL A 104 -10.76 35.63 15.63
#